data_AF-A0YUS3-F1
#
_entry.id   AF-A0YUS3-F1
#
_cell.length_a   1.000
_cell.length_b   1.000
_cell.length_c   1.000
_cell.angle_alpha   90.00
_cell.angle_beta   90.00
_cell.angle_gamma   90.00
#
_symmetry.space_group_name_H-M   'P 1'
#
loop_
_entity.id
_entity.type
_entity.pdbx_description
1 polymer ?
#
loop_
_entity_poly.entity_id
_entity_poly.type
_entity_poly.pdbx_seq_one_letter_code
_entity_poly.pdbx_strand_id
1 'polypeptide(L)' 'MRKQPEFTQLELPLYPKFKKRAKVRIIGLDSTGKINYRGMTGIVFGIFSDGVLVYFPGLTICFARYSVWEIELK' A
#
# COMPACT_ATOMS: atom_id res chain seq x y z
N MET A 1 18.74 -37.55 -7.83
CA MET A 1 17.94 -36.42 -8.35
C MET A 1 17.95 -35.31 -7.31
N ARG A 2 18.44 -34.10 -7.63
CA ARG A 2 18.35 -32.93 -6.73
C ARG A 2 16.90 -32.45 -6.72
N LYS A 3 16.26 -32.40 -5.55
CA LYS A 3 14.94 -31.80 -5.39
C LYS A 3 15.04 -30.32 -5.77
N GLN A 4 14.27 -29.89 -6.75
CA GLN A 4 14.14 -28.47 -7.05
C GLN A 4 13.43 -27.81 -5.86
N PRO A 5 13.83 -26.60 -5.44
CA PRO A 5 13.13 -25.88 -4.38
C PRO A 5 11.68 -25.64 -4.81
N GLU A 6 10.74 -25.98 -3.94
CA GLU A 6 9.33 -25.66 -4.13
C GLU A 6 9.15 -24.16 -3.89
N PHE A 7 8.93 -23.42 -4.97
CA PHE A 7 8.55 -22.02 -4.90
C PHE A 7 7.03 -21.94 -4.74
N THR A 8 6.56 -21.61 -3.54
CA THR A 8 5.15 -21.26 -3.34
C THR A 8 4.93 -19.85 -3.85
N GLN A 9 4.32 -19.71 -5.03
CA GLN A 9 3.81 -18.42 -5.49
C GLN A 9 2.70 -18.00 -4.54
N LEU A 10 2.95 -16.97 -3.73
CA LEU A 10 1.91 -16.32 -2.94
C LEU A 10 0.88 -15.78 -3.94
N GLU A 11 -0.33 -16.35 -3.94
CA GLU A 11 -1.46 -15.76 -4.65
C GLU A 11 -1.63 -14.34 -4.11
N LEU A 12 -1.36 -13.34 -4.97
CA LEU A 12 -1.65 -11.95 -4.66
C LEU A 12 -3.15 -11.92 -4.32
N PRO A 13 -3.55 -11.55 -3.08
CA PRO A 13 -4.96 -11.47 -2.76
C PRO A 13 -5.58 -10.49 -3.76
N LEU A 14 -6.40 -11.03 -4.67
CA LEU A 14 -7.20 -10.28 -5.64
C LEU A 14 -7.82 -9.12 -4.85
N TYR A 15 -7.54 -7.88 -5.26
CA TYR A 15 -7.88 -6.69 -4.49
C TYR A 15 -9.39 -6.39 -4.51
N PRO A 16 -10.12 -6.59 -3.40
CA PRO A 16 -11.18 -5.66 -3.05
C PRO A 16 -11.01 -5.08 -1.63
N LYS A 17 -9.82 -5.20 -1.02
CA LYS A 17 -9.62 -4.72 0.36
C LYS A 17 -9.75 -3.19 0.45
N PHE A 18 -9.25 -2.45 -0.53
CA PHE A 18 -9.28 -1.00 -0.50
C PHE A 18 -10.43 -0.45 -1.34
N LYS A 19 -11.10 0.57 -0.84
CA LYS A 19 -12.14 1.33 -1.56
C LYS A 19 -11.72 2.79 -1.59
N LYS A 20 -12.06 3.51 -2.67
CA LYS A 20 -11.89 4.96 -2.70
C LYS A 20 -12.57 5.59 -1.48
N ARG A 21 -11.94 6.61 -0.91
CA ARG A 21 -12.31 7.31 0.33
C ARG A 21 -12.21 6.50 1.62
N ALA A 22 -11.77 5.23 1.59
CA ALA A 22 -11.47 4.49 2.81
C ALA A 22 -10.32 5.15 3.58
N LYS A 23 -10.39 5.13 4.91
CA LYS A 23 -9.29 5.55 5.77
C LYS A 23 -8.32 4.39 5.90
N VAL A 24 -7.03 4.69 5.78
CA VAL A 24 -5.95 3.71 5.89
C VAL A 24 -4.87 4.23 6.82
N ARG A 25 -4.23 3.34 7.55
CA ARG A 25 -3.03 3.59 8.35
C ARG A 25 -1.82 3.15 7.56
N ILE A 26 -0.80 4.00 7.49
CA ILE A 26 0.46 3.68 6.82
C ILE A 26 1.34 2.88 7.79
N ILE A 27 1.85 1.75 7.32
CA ILE A 27 2.76 0.88 8.09
C ILE A 27 4.15 0.78 7.46
N GLY A 28 4.29 1.16 6.18
CA GLY A 28 5.57 1.16 5.45
C GLY A 28 5.95 2.51 4.82
N LEU A 29 6.93 2.49 3.93
CA LEU A 29 7.33 3.59 3.08
C LEU A 29 6.46 3.68 1.83
N ASP A 30 6.52 4.83 1.17
CA ASP A 30 5.94 4.98 -0.15
C ASP A 30 6.74 4.18 -1.22
N SER A 31 6.15 4.02 -2.39
CA SER A 31 6.74 3.29 -3.53
C SER A 31 8.09 3.83 -4.01
N THR A 32 8.44 5.09 -3.68
CA THR A 32 9.76 5.66 -4.00
C THR A 32 10.78 5.47 -2.88
N GLY A 33 10.34 5.07 -1.68
CA GLY A 33 11.16 4.96 -0.48
C GLY A 33 11.58 6.30 0.13
N LYS A 34 11.12 7.43 -0.39
CA LYS A 34 11.55 8.78 0.02
C LYS A 34 10.61 9.42 1.03
N ILE A 35 9.35 9.02 1.05
CA ILE A 35 8.31 9.58 1.89
C ILE A 35 7.99 8.58 3.00
N ASN A 36 8.19 9.02 4.24
CA ASN A 36 7.91 8.22 5.42
C ASN A 36 6.76 8.84 6.21
N TYR A 37 5.54 8.35 5.96
CA TYR A 37 4.35 8.70 6.74
C TYR A 37 3.88 7.54 7.62
N ARG A 38 4.77 6.64 8.04
CA ARG A 38 4.44 5.52 8.94
C ARG A 38 3.73 6.00 10.20
N GLY A 39 2.68 5.30 10.58
CA GLY A 39 1.81 5.65 11.71
C GLY A 39 0.74 6.69 11.39
N MET A 40 0.85 7.42 10.27
CA MET A 40 -0.18 8.39 9.87
C MET A 40 -1.41 7.70 9.29
N THR A 41 -2.54 8.40 9.38
CA THR A 41 -3.78 7.99 8.69
C THR A 41 -3.96 8.85 7.44
N GLY A 42 -4.26 8.21 6.33
CA GLY A 42 -4.58 8.87 5.06
C GLY A 42 -5.89 8.35 4.47
N ILE A 43 -6.25 8.89 3.31
CA ILE A 43 -7.49 8.56 2.60
C ILE A 43 -7.14 7.96 1.25
N VAL A 44 -7.70 6.80 0.92
CA VAL A 44 -7.52 6.17 -0.40
C VAL A 44 -8.11 7.08 -1.47
N PHE A 45 -7.28 7.57 -2.38
CA PHE A 45 -7.69 8.42 -3.49
C PHE A 45 -7.78 7.63 -4.80
N GLY A 46 -6.79 6.78 -5.06
CA GLY A 46 -6.70 5.95 -6.26
C GLY A 46 -6.24 4.53 -5.94
N ILE A 47 -6.71 3.57 -6.72
CA ILE A 47 -6.32 2.16 -6.62
C ILE A 47 -5.84 1.76 -8.01
N PHE A 48 -4.68 1.12 -8.07
CA PHE A 48 -3.99 0.72 -9.28
C PHE A 48 -3.55 -0.74 -9.15
N SER A 49 -3.11 -1.36 -10.24
CA SER A 49 -2.64 -2.75 -10.24
C SER A 49 -1.43 -2.99 -9.31
N ASP A 50 -0.60 -1.97 -9.14
CA ASP A 50 0.69 -1.99 -8.43
C ASP A 50 0.67 -1.17 -7.12
N GLY A 51 -0.50 -0.68 -6.66
CA GLY A 51 -0.59 -0.05 -5.34
C GLY A 51 -1.77 0.91 -5.16
N VAL A 52 -1.74 1.63 -4.04
CA VAL A 52 -2.81 2.56 -3.64
C VAL A 52 -2.24 3.95 -3.46
N LEU A 53 -2.88 4.93 -4.09
CA LEU A 53 -2.57 6.34 -3.91
C LEU A 53 -3.36 6.87 -2.71
N VAL A 54 -2.64 7.36 -1.72
CA VAL A 54 -3.19 7.86 -0.45
C VAL A 54 -3.00 9.37 -0.38
N TYR A 55 -4.09 10.05 -0.03
CA TYR A 55 -4.14 11.49 0.22
C TYR A 55 -4.00 11.80 1.71
N PHE A 56 -3.18 12.79 2.04
CA PHE A 56 -2.92 13.29 3.39
C PHE A 56 -3.24 14.79 3.43
N PRO A 57 -4.41 15.20 3.92
CA PRO A 57 -4.75 16.61 4.02
C PRO A 57 -3.80 17.33 4.98
N GLY A 58 -3.30 18.50 4.56
CA GLY A 58 -2.47 19.38 5.40
C GLY A 58 -0.96 19.11 5.37
N LEU A 59 -0.48 18.19 4.53
CA LEU A 59 0.95 17.98 4.31
C LEU A 59 1.46 18.72 3.07
N THR A 60 2.74 19.09 3.05
CA THR A 60 3.39 19.70 1.87
C THR A 60 3.34 18.75 0.67
N ILE A 61 3.53 17.45 0.90
CA ILE A 61 3.28 16.42 -0.11
C ILE A 61 1.96 15.74 0.25
N CYS A 62 0.90 16.17 -0.42
CA CYS A 62 -0.46 15.71 -0.15
C CYS A 62 -0.73 14.27 -0.60
N PHE A 63 0.08 13.71 -1.50
CA PHE A 63 -0.18 12.41 -2.11
C PHE A 63 1.08 11.54 -2.08
N ALA A 64 0.90 10.30 -1.65
CA ALA A 64 1.95 9.28 -1.74
C ALA A 64 1.34 7.95 -2.13
N ARG A 65 2.08 7.20 -2.94
CA ARG A 65 1.65 5.90 -3.45
C ARG A 65 2.31 4.81 -2.64
N TYR A 66 1.54 3.84 -2.17
CA TYR A 66 2.02 2.75 -1.32
C TYR A 66 1.73 1.41 -1.97
N SER A 67 2.65 0.47 -1.76
CA SER A 67 2.35 -0.95 -1.92
C SER A 67 1.29 -1.34 -0.90
N VAL A 68 0.44 -2.30 -1.24
CA VAL A 68 -0.68 -2.70 -0.38
C VAL A 68 -0.27 -3.38 0.92
N TRP A 69 0.98 -3.85 0.94
CA TRP A 69 1.62 -4.45 2.11
C TRP A 69 2.07 -3.37 3.09
N GLU A 70 2.08 -2.10 2.67
CA GLU A 70 2.57 -0.96 3.43
C GLU A 70 1.43 -0.09 4.00
N ILE A 71 0.19 -0.60 3.90
CA ILE A 71 -1.04 0.09 4.27
C ILE A 71 -2.06 -0.89 4.87
N GLU A 72 -2.71 -0.45 5.94
CA GLU A 72 -3.77 -1.19 6.60
C GLU A 72 -5.07 -0.40 6.61
N LEU A 73 -6.21 -1.08 6.50
CA LEU A 73 -7.50 -0.45 6.74
C LEU A 73 -7.60 -0.05 8.21
N LYS A 74 -8.19 1.12 8.46
CA LYS A 74 -8.49 1.61 9.81
C LYS A 74 -9.98 1.55 10.07
#